data_AF-A0A7C3WB25-F1
#
_entry.id   AF-A0A7C3WB25-F1
#
_cell.length_a   1.000
_cell.length_b   1.000
_cell.length_c   1.000
_cell.angle_alpha   90.00
_cell.angle_beta   90.00
_cell.angle_gamma   90.00
#
_symmetry.space_group_name_H-M   'P 1'
#
loop_
_entity.id
_entity.type
_entity.pdbx_description
1 polymer ?
#
loop_
_entity_poly.entity_id
_entity_poly.type
_entity_poly.pdbx_seq_one_letter_code
_entity_poly.pdbx_strand_id
1 'polypeptide(L)' 'MNGIIYVLKTGCAWADLPREYGSPTTCWRRLHQWTQDGTWERIWRALLGRLDEAG' A
#
# COMPACT_ATOMS: atom_id res chain seq x y z
N MET A 1 2.21 10.89 4.42
CA MET A 1 2.86 9.58 4.14
C MET A 1 1.87 8.43 4.33
N ASN A 2 0.62 8.56 3.87
CA ASN A 2 -0.42 7.53 4.03
C ASN A 2 -1.04 7.10 2.69
N GLY A 3 -0.59 7.65 1.55
CA GLY A 3 -1.23 7.41 0.26
C GLY A 3 -1.16 5.96 -0.23
N ILE A 4 -0.11 5.23 0.13
CA ILE A 4 -0.03 3.79 -0.18
C ILE A 4 -1.14 3.02 0.54
N ILE A 5 -1.33 3.26 1.85
CA ILE A 5 -2.37 2.60 2.64
C ILE A 5 -3.77 3.00 2.16
N TYR A 6 -3.96 4.26 1.78
CA TYR A 6 -5.23 4.73 1.24
C TYR A 6 -5.62 3.95 -0.01
N VAL A 7 -4.73 3.91 -1.02
CA VAL A 7 -4.96 3.19 -2.29
C VAL A 7 -5.18 1.70 -2.04
N LEU A 8 -4.45 1.09 -1.11
CA LEU A 8 -4.63 -0.32 -0.76
C LEU A 8 -5.98 -0.60 -0.09
N LYS A 9 -6.51 0.34 0.71
CA LYS A 9 -7.81 0.19 1.38
C LYS A 9 -8.98 0.47 0.44
N THR A 10 -8.87 1.47 -0.42
CA THR A 10 -9.98 1.90 -1.29
C THR A 10 -9.96 1.24 -2.66
N GLY A 11 -8.81 0.71 -3.10
CA GLY A 11 -8.62 0.20 -4.46
C GLY A 11 -8.64 1.30 -5.54
N CYS A 12 -8.61 2.58 -5.17
CA CYS A 12 -8.65 3.67 -6.14
C CYS A 12 -7.38 3.72 -7.00
N ALA A 13 -7.47 4.30 -8.20
CA ALA A 13 -6.27 4.50 -8.99
C ALA A 13 -5.32 5.49 -8.28
N TRP A 14 -4.02 5.37 -8.53
CA TRP A 14 -3.04 6.33 -8.00
C TRP A 14 -3.32 7.77 -8.42
N ALA A 15 -3.90 7.97 -9.60
CA ALA A 15 -4.29 9.29 -10.10
C ALA A 15 -5.39 9.95 -9.25
N ASP A 16 -6.22 9.14 -8.59
CA ASP A 16 -7.33 9.59 -7.73
C ASP A 16 -6.90 9.79 -6.27
N LEU A 17 -5.62 9.56 -5.95
CA LEU A 17 -5.11 9.74 -4.59
C LEU A 17 -5.23 11.22 -4.19
N PRO A 18 -5.95 11.54 -3.09
CA PRO A 18 -6.04 12.91 -2.59
C PRO A 18 -4.66 13.48 -2.26
N ARG A 19 -4.40 14.74 -2.67
CA ARG A 19 -3.10 15.39 -2.50
C ARG A 19 -2.65 15.50 -1.05
N GLU A 20 -3.58 15.51 -0.09
CA GLU A 20 -3.28 15.50 1.35
C GLU A 20 -2.47 14.27 1.79
N TYR A 21 -2.58 13.15 1.05
CA TYR A 21 -1.85 11.93 1.36
C TYR A 21 -0.45 11.85 0.74
N GLY A 22 -0.13 12.81 -0.13
CA GLY A 22 1.16 12.97 -0.80
C GLY A 22 1.08 12.81 -2.32
N SER A 23 2.23 12.92 -2.99
CA SER A 23 2.31 12.72 -4.44
C SER A 23 2.07 11.25 -4.81
N PRO A 24 1.16 10.96 -5.78
CA PRO A 24 0.91 9.61 -6.30
C PRO A 24 2.17 8.90 -6.78
N THR A 25 3.02 9.59 -7.53
CA THR A 25 4.26 9.04 -8.10
C THR A 25 5.27 8.65 -7.01
N THR A 26 5.38 9.45 -5.96
CA THR A 26 6.23 9.12 -4.81
C THR A 26 5.73 7.90 -4.06
N CYS A 27 4.41 7.78 -3.87
CA CYS A 27 3.81 6.64 -3.20
C CYS A 27 3.97 5.36 -4.03
N TRP A 28 3.70 5.43 -5.33
CA TRP A 28 3.89 4.31 -6.26
C TRP A 28 5.35 3.86 -6.31
N ARG A 29 6.31 4.78 -6.43
CA ARG A 29 7.74 4.45 -6.47
C ARG A 29 8.20 3.73 -5.19
N ARG A 30 7.70 4.17 -4.04
CA ARG A 30 7.99 3.51 -2.76
C ARG A 30 7.36 2.12 -2.67
N LEU A 31 6.11 1.96 -3.11
CA LEU A 31 5.48 0.63 -3.16
C LEU A 31 6.24 -0.31 -4.12
N HIS A 32 6.68 0.22 -5.27
CA HIS A 32 7.49 -0.54 -6.21
C HIS A 32 8.82 -0.98 -5.58
N GLN A 33 9.50 -0.08 -4.87
CA GLN A 33 10.71 -0.42 -4.12
C GLN A 33 10.46 -1.52 -3.08
N TRP A 34 9.37 -1.42 -2.31
CA TRP A 34 8.99 -2.47 -1.35
C TRP A 34 8.67 -3.81 -2.01
N THR A 35 8.18 -3.78 -3.24
CA THR A 35 7.93 -5.01 -4.01
C THR A 35 9.24 -5.63 -4.46
N GLN A 36 10.20 -4.82 -4.89
CA GLN A 36 11.52 -5.28 -5.32
C GLN A 36 12.38 -5.80 -4.17
N ASP A 37 12.30 -5.17 -2.98
CA ASP A 37 13.08 -5.57 -1.81
C ASP A 37 12.40 -6.64 -0.93
N GLY A 38 11.19 -7.09 -1.31
CA GLY A 38 10.43 -8.12 -0.61
C GLY A 38 9.69 -7.63 0.65
N THR A 39 9.79 -6.35 1.01
CA THR A 39 9.05 -5.75 2.12
C THR A 39 7.54 -5.86 1.91
N TRP A 40 7.08 -5.67 0.67
CA TRP A 40 5.66 -5.78 0.33
C TRP A 40 5.12 -7.20 0.58
N GLU A 41 5.88 -8.23 0.24
CA GLU A 41 5.50 -9.62 0.50
C GLU A 41 5.37 -9.89 2.01
N ARG A 42 6.30 -9.35 2.82
CA ARG A 42 6.24 -9.48 4.29
C ARG A 42 5.01 -8.77 4.87
N ILE A 43 4.69 -7.57 4.38
CA ILE A 43 3.49 -6.83 4.78
C ILE A 43 2.23 -7.60 4.39
N TRP A 44 2.18 -8.12 3.17
CA TRP A 44 1.05 -8.89 2.66
C TRP A 44 0.80 -10.16 3.47
N ARG A 45 1.86 -10.92 3.79
CA ARG A 45 1.76 -12.11 4.66
C ARG A 45 1.28 -11.76 6.06
N ALA A 46 1.76 -10.66 6.64
CA ALA A 46 1.28 -10.19 7.94
C ALA A 46 -0.20 -9.79 7.91
N LEU A 47 -0.66 -9.14 6.84
CA LEU A 47 -2.06 -8.79 6.63
C LEU A 47 -2.96 -10.03 6.49
N LEU A 48 -2.53 -11.02 5.70
CA LEU A 48 -3.25 -12.29 5.56
C LEU A 48 -3.33 -13.04 6.90
N GLY A 49 -2.24 -13.12 7.65
CA GLY A 49 -2.24 -13.77 8.96
C GLY A 49 -3.21 -13.11 9.96
N ARG A 50 -3.42 -11.79 9.87
CA ARG A 50 -4.42 -11.09 10.70
C ARG A 50 -5.87 -11.27 10.22
N LEU A 51 -6.08 -11.57 8.94
CA LEU A 51 -7.40 -11.88 8.41
C LEU A 51 -7.81 -13.32 8.76
N ASP A 52 -6.86 -14.25 8.78
CA ASP A 52 -7.08 -15.63 9.26
C ASP A 52 -7.43 -15.67 10.75
N GLU A 53 -6.87 -14.78 11.59
CA GLU A 53 -7.24 -14.67 13.01
C GLU A 53 -8.62 -14.01 13.26
N ALA A 54 -9.22 -13.40 12.22
CA ALA A 54 -10.51 -12.72 12.31
C ALA A 54 -11.68 -13.54 11.72
N GLY A 55 -11.40 -14.77 11.25
CA GLY A 55 -12.40 -15.76 10.83
C GLY A 55 -12.69 -16.78 11.92
#